data_AF-A0A959UKZ3-F1
#
_entry.id   AF-A0A959UKZ3-F1
#
_cell.length_a   1.000
_cell.length_b   1.000
_cell.length_c   1.000
_cell.angle_alpha   90.00
_cell.angle_beta   90.00
_cell.angle_gamma   90.00
#
_symmetry.space_group_name_H-M   'P 1'
#
loop_
_entity.id
_entity.type
_entity.pdbx_description
1 polymer ?
#
loop_
_entity_poly.entity_id
_entity_poly.type
_entity_poly.pdbx_seq_one_letter_code
_entity_poly.pdbx_strand_id
1 'polypeptide(L)'
;EMLEKFRKIHVLKSYVDSKEIELKKYNDDNKIDNSVLVNGRRQTNLGVFRAYLNGYLHNHPKISDELTFLVRQLQPSDKGIPIEIYVFSKIQAWAQYEDIQSDIFDHVLAVIPEFGLRVFQTPTGDDLQKVLVRQAD
;
A
#
# COMPACT_ATOMS: atom_id res chain seq x y z
N GLU A 1 -10.79 5.99 13.60
CA GLU A 1 -10.25 7.12 12.81
C GLU A 1 -9.65 6.69 11.47
N MET A 2 -8.62 5.83 11.45
CA MET A 2 -7.98 5.35 10.21
C MET A 2 -8.97 4.72 9.20
N LEU A 3 -9.79 3.75 9.64
CA LEU A 3 -10.71 3.05 8.74
C LEU A 3 -11.82 3.95 8.21
N GLU A 4 -12.30 4.91 9.01
CA GLU A 4 -13.27 5.91 8.55
C GLU A 4 -12.70 6.79 7.43
N LYS A 5 -11.41 7.14 7.50
CA LYS A 5 -10.73 7.83 6.41
C LYS A 5 -10.70 6.95 5.16
N PHE A 6 -10.28 5.69 5.29
CA PHE A 6 -10.13 4.79 4.15
C PHE A 6 -11.46 4.38 3.50
N ARG A 7 -12.57 4.33 4.25
CA ARG A 7 -13.92 4.11 3.69
C ARG A 7 -14.35 5.20 2.70
N LYS A 8 -13.79 6.41 2.79
CA LYS A 8 -14.07 7.50 1.84
C LYS A 8 -13.38 7.30 0.49
N ILE A 9 -12.39 6.41 0.42
CA ILE A 9 -11.70 6.08 -0.83
C ILE A 9 -12.56 5.08 -1.60
N HIS A 10 -13.05 5.49 -2.78
CA HIS A 10 -14.03 4.73 -3.55
C HIS A 10 -13.62 3.26 -3.77
N VAL A 11 -12.39 3.03 -4.21
CA VAL A 11 -11.82 1.69 -4.49
C VAL A 11 -11.75 0.80 -3.24
N LEU A 12 -11.66 1.39 -2.05
CA LEU A 12 -11.47 0.66 -0.79
C LEU A 12 -12.75 0.40 -0.01
N LYS A 13 -13.83 1.14 -0.29
CA LYS A 13 -15.04 1.11 0.53
C LYS A 13 -15.53 -0.33 0.78
N SER A 14 -15.76 -1.08 -0.30
CA SER A 14 -16.22 -2.47 -0.22
C SER A 14 -15.22 -3.40 0.47
N TYR A 15 -13.91 -3.19 0.23
CA TYR A 15 -12.85 -3.96 0.89
C TYR A 15 -12.85 -3.74 2.40
N VAL A 16 -12.86 -2.49 2.86
CA VAL A 16 -12.78 -2.14 4.28
C VAL A 16 -13.98 -2.73 5.02
N ASP A 17 -15.18 -2.60 4.46
CA ASP A 17 -16.41 -3.07 5.09
C ASP A 17 -16.47 -4.60 5.16
N SER A 18 -16.18 -5.29 4.04
CA SER A 18 -16.13 -6.76 4.02
C SER A 18 -15.06 -7.30 4.96
N LYS A 19 -13.89 -6.66 5.03
CA LYS A 19 -12.80 -7.12 5.89
C LYS A 19 -13.11 -6.91 7.36
N GLU A 20 -13.75 -5.80 7.75
CA GLU A 20 -14.21 -5.61 9.14
C GLU A 20 -15.21 -6.70 9.56
N ILE A 21 -16.13 -7.09 8.69
CA ILE A 21 -17.09 -8.17 8.98
C ILE A 21 -16.36 -9.50 9.19
N GLU A 22 -15.43 -9.86 8.31
CA GLU A 22 -14.62 -11.08 8.44
C GLU A 22 -13.83 -11.11 9.76
N LEU A 23 -13.16 -10.00 10.09
CA LEU A 23 -12.30 -9.89 11.27
C LEU A 23 -13.11 -9.92 12.55
N LYS A 24 -14.26 -9.22 12.59
CA LYS A 24 -15.17 -9.26 13.72
C LYS A 24 -15.66 -10.69 13.97
N LYS A 25 -16.14 -11.36 12.93
CA LYS A 25 -16.58 -12.77 13.02
C LYS A 25 -15.47 -13.66 13.57
N TYR A 26 -14.25 -13.56 13.05
CA TYR A 26 -13.12 -14.34 13.53
C TYR A 26 -12.83 -14.08 15.03
N ASN A 27 -12.81 -12.82 15.44
CA ASN A 27 -12.52 -12.46 16.83
C ASN A 27 -13.63 -12.94 17.79
N ASP A 28 -14.89 -12.83 17.37
CA ASP A 28 -16.05 -13.29 18.14
C ASP A 28 -16.07 -14.83 18.28
N ASP A 29 -15.86 -15.56 17.18
CA ASP A 29 -15.83 -17.04 17.14
C ASP A 29 -14.71 -17.60 18.06
N ASN A 30 -13.60 -16.88 18.19
CA ASN A 30 -12.46 -17.26 19.02
C ASN A 30 -12.50 -16.65 20.43
N LYS A 31 -13.58 -15.95 20.81
CA LYS A 31 -13.74 -15.29 22.11
C LYS A 31 -12.55 -14.40 22.48
N ILE A 32 -12.03 -13.68 21.49
CA ILE A 32 -10.87 -12.82 21.67
C ILE A 32 -11.21 -11.65 22.58
N ASP A 33 -10.42 -11.49 23.64
CA ASP A 33 -10.44 -10.27 24.42
C ASP A 33 -9.80 -9.12 23.64
N ASN A 34 -10.65 -8.23 23.13
CA ASN A 34 -10.25 -7.07 22.34
C ASN A 34 -9.65 -5.93 23.16
N SER A 35 -9.66 -6.02 24.50
CA SER A 35 -8.99 -5.04 25.37
C SER A 35 -7.48 -5.01 25.15
N VAL A 36 -6.91 -6.15 24.75
CA VAL A 36 -5.49 -6.27 24.40
C VAL A 36 -5.33 -6.31 22.87
N LEU A 37 -4.55 -5.37 22.33
CA LEU A 37 -4.46 -5.17 20.88
C LEU A 37 -3.87 -6.36 20.10
N VAL A 38 -2.97 -7.13 20.71
CA VAL A 38 -2.27 -8.24 20.04
C VAL A 38 -3.13 -9.50 19.88
N ASN A 39 -4.20 -9.64 20.67
CA ASN A 39 -4.97 -10.88 20.72
C ASN A 39 -5.91 -11.07 19.53
N GLY A 40 -6.29 -9.99 18.86
CA GLY A 40 -7.28 -10.01 17.78
C GLY A 40 -6.68 -9.69 16.41
N ARG A 41 -7.32 -10.21 15.37
CA ARG A 41 -7.01 -9.81 14.00
C ARG A 41 -7.61 -8.43 13.73
N ARG A 42 -6.84 -7.56 13.09
CA ARG A 42 -7.19 -6.17 12.78
C ARG A 42 -6.63 -5.76 11.42
N GLN A 43 -7.23 -4.75 10.79
CA GLN A 43 -6.68 -4.14 9.59
C GLN A 43 -5.50 -3.22 9.96
N THR A 44 -4.44 -3.26 9.15
CA THR A 44 -3.29 -2.35 9.26
C THR A 44 -3.27 -1.40 8.07
N ASN A 45 -2.66 -0.23 8.23
CA ASN A 45 -2.50 0.72 7.12
C ASN A 45 -1.76 0.09 5.93
N LEU A 46 -0.72 -0.72 6.18
CA LEU A 46 0.01 -1.45 5.14
C LEU A 46 -0.87 -2.49 4.42
N GLY A 47 -1.73 -3.19 5.16
CA GLY A 47 -2.69 -4.13 4.58
C GLY A 47 -3.72 -3.42 3.69
N VAL A 48 -4.27 -2.30 4.16
CA VAL A 48 -5.23 -1.49 3.41
C VAL A 48 -4.58 -0.83 2.19
N PHE A 49 -3.33 -0.36 2.28
CA PHE A 49 -2.58 0.16 1.14
C PHE A 49 -2.38 -0.91 0.05
N ARG A 50 -2.06 -2.14 0.42
CA ARG A 50 -1.99 -3.24 -0.56
C ARG A 50 -3.35 -3.54 -1.19
N ALA A 51 -4.43 -3.49 -0.41
CA ALA A 51 -5.77 -3.67 -0.95
C ALA A 51 -6.14 -2.55 -1.94
N TYR A 52 -5.71 -1.31 -1.64
CA TYR A 52 -5.87 -0.18 -2.53
C TYR A 52 -5.14 -0.40 -3.86
N LEU A 53 -3.86 -0.77 -3.82
CA LEU A 53 -3.07 -1.05 -5.02
C LEU A 53 -3.70 -2.18 -5.85
N ASN A 54 -4.15 -3.26 -5.21
CA ASN A 54 -4.85 -4.34 -5.91
C ASN A 54 -6.10 -3.82 -6.62
N GLY A 55 -6.96 -3.06 -5.93
CA GLY A 55 -8.18 -2.53 -6.52
C GLY A 55 -7.91 -1.48 -7.61
N TYR A 56 -6.93 -0.62 -7.41
CA TYR A 56 -6.52 0.40 -8.39
C TYR A 56 -6.04 -0.25 -9.69
N LEU A 57 -5.16 -1.25 -9.59
CA LEU A 57 -4.57 -1.92 -10.74
C LEU A 57 -5.56 -2.86 -11.47
N HIS A 58 -6.48 -3.53 -10.76
CA HIS A 58 -7.57 -4.30 -11.41
C HIS A 58 -8.52 -3.40 -12.19
N ASN A 59 -8.73 -2.16 -11.72
CA ASN A 59 -9.56 -1.19 -12.45
C ASN A 59 -8.77 -0.43 -13.53
N HIS A 60 -7.48 -0.74 -13.73
CA HIS A 60 -6.64 -0.04 -14.69
C HIS A 60 -6.84 -0.59 -16.11
N PRO A 61 -7.33 0.21 -17.08
CA PRO A 61 -7.80 -0.29 -18.38
C PRO A 61 -6.68 -0.97 -19.20
N LYS A 62 -5.43 -0.55 -19.01
CA LYS A 62 -4.25 -1.08 -19.72
C LYS A 62 -3.57 -2.26 -19.01
N ILE A 63 -4.02 -2.68 -17.83
CA ILE A 63 -3.52 -3.86 -17.13
C ILE A 63 -4.40 -5.06 -17.47
N SER A 64 -3.78 -6.22 -17.68
CA SER A 64 -4.45 -7.50 -17.96
C SER A 64 -4.89 -8.19 -16.68
N ASP A 65 -6.18 -8.55 -16.64
CA ASP A 65 -6.77 -9.35 -15.57
C ASP A 65 -6.73 -10.86 -15.89
N GLU A 66 -6.27 -11.25 -17.08
CA GLU A 66 -6.22 -12.64 -17.54
C GLU A 66 -4.91 -13.35 -17.13
N LEU A 67 -3.85 -12.57 -16.90
CA LEU A 67 -2.53 -13.07 -16.55
C LEU A 67 -2.28 -12.93 -15.05
N THR A 68 -1.12 -13.40 -14.58
CA THR A 68 -0.79 -13.33 -13.16
C THR A 68 -0.83 -11.89 -12.66
N PHE A 69 -1.61 -11.69 -11.59
CA PHE A 69 -1.77 -10.42 -10.92
C PHE A 69 -1.44 -10.59 -9.44
N LEU A 70 -0.42 -9.89 -8.95
CA LEU A 70 0.03 -10.00 -7.58
C LEU A 70 0.52 -8.66 -7.03
N VAL A 71 -0.03 -8.26 -5.88
CA VAL A 71 0.52 -7.18 -5.06
C VAL A 71 0.84 -7.72 -3.67
N ARG A 72 2.14 -7.90 -3.39
CA ARG A 72 2.62 -8.55 -2.16
C ARG A 72 3.75 -7.79 -1.48
N GLN A 73 4.01 -8.16 -0.24
CA GLN A 73 5.21 -7.73 0.49
C GLN A 73 6.33 -8.71 0.16
N LEU A 74 7.54 -8.18 0.01
CA LEU A 74 8.76 -8.98 0.04
C LEU A 74 9.30 -9.04 1.46
N GLN A 75 10.37 -9.80 1.66
CA GLN A 75 11.04 -9.85 2.96
C GLN A 75 11.51 -8.46 3.38
N PRO A 76 11.30 -8.06 4.66
CA PRO A 76 11.83 -6.82 5.19
C PRO A 76 13.36 -6.75 5.02
N SER A 77 13.87 -5.56 4.78
CA SER A 77 15.30 -5.27 4.72
C SER A 77 15.64 -4.03 5.55
N ASP A 78 16.92 -3.65 5.54
CA ASP A 78 17.43 -2.37 6.06
C ASP A 78 16.76 -1.14 5.40
N LYS A 79 16.11 -1.32 4.24
CA LYS A 79 15.37 -0.31 3.49
C LYS A 79 13.85 -0.36 3.71
N GLY A 80 13.39 -1.06 4.74
CA GLY A 80 11.97 -1.20 5.08
C GLY A 80 11.32 -2.44 4.49
N ILE A 81 10.02 -2.38 4.22
CA ILE A 81 9.22 -3.52 3.70
C ILE A 81 8.90 -3.25 2.22
N PRO A 82 9.58 -3.91 1.26
CA PRO A 82 9.30 -3.69 -0.15
C PRO A 82 7.91 -4.21 -0.53
N ILE A 83 7.23 -3.46 -1.41
CA ILE A 83 6.00 -3.89 -2.06
C ILE A 83 6.32 -4.26 -3.50
N GLU A 84 6.03 -5.50 -3.87
CA GLU A 84 6.13 -5.98 -5.23
C GLU A 84 4.77 -5.85 -5.91
N ILE A 85 4.76 -5.17 -7.06
CA ILE A 85 3.64 -5.09 -8.00
C ILE A 85 4.02 -5.92 -9.22
N TYR A 86 3.36 -7.06 -9.39
CA TYR A 86 3.57 -7.96 -10.52
C TYR A 86 2.26 -8.07 -11.30
N VAL A 87 2.20 -7.39 -12.45
CA VAL A 87 1.03 -7.31 -13.32
C VAL A 87 1.50 -7.30 -14.77
N PHE A 88 0.61 -7.66 -15.71
CA PHE A 88 0.91 -7.63 -17.13
C PHE A 88 0.18 -6.48 -17.82
N SER A 89 0.88 -5.77 -18.71
CA SER A 89 0.27 -4.80 -19.61
C SER A 89 -0.50 -5.50 -20.73
N LYS A 90 -1.65 -4.96 -21.13
CA LYS A 90 -2.35 -5.32 -22.37
C LYS A 90 -1.63 -4.80 -23.63
N ILE A 91 -0.74 -3.83 -23.44
CA ILE A 91 0.00 -3.13 -24.50
C ILE A 91 1.45 -3.61 -24.52
N GLN A 92 1.93 -4.04 -25.69
CA GLN A 92 3.29 -4.57 -25.89
C GLN A 92 4.25 -3.56 -26.54
N ALA A 93 3.73 -2.44 -27.06
CA ALA A 93 4.56 -1.40 -27.66
C ALA A 93 5.46 -0.78 -26.58
N TRP A 94 6.78 -0.84 -26.78
CA TRP A 94 7.78 -0.53 -25.75
C TRP A 94 7.58 0.83 -25.08
N ALA A 95 7.49 1.92 -25.87
CA ALA A 95 7.32 3.27 -25.31
C ALA A 95 6.04 3.38 -24.45
N GLN A 96 4.92 2.84 -24.94
CA GLN A 96 3.65 2.88 -24.21
C GLN A 96 3.66 1.98 -22.96
N TYR A 97 4.40 0.88 -23.00
CA TYR A 97 4.61 0.01 -21.85
C TYR A 97 5.35 0.74 -20.73
N GLU A 98 6.44 1.44 -21.07
CA GLU A 98 7.20 2.27 -20.12
C GLU A 98 6.36 3.43 -19.56
N ASP A 99 5.53 4.06 -20.39
CA ASP A 99 4.60 5.10 -19.94
C ASP A 99 3.61 4.55 -18.90
N ILE A 100 3.03 3.37 -19.14
CA ILE A 100 2.12 2.71 -18.18
C ILE A 100 2.82 2.45 -16.84
N GLN A 101 4.05 1.94 -16.89
CA GLN A 101 4.81 1.67 -15.68
C GLN A 101 5.08 2.96 -14.90
N SER A 102 5.48 4.03 -15.59
CA SER A 102 5.77 5.33 -14.98
C SER A 102 4.51 5.93 -14.35
N ASP A 103 3.39 5.96 -15.07
CA ASP A 103 2.09 6.45 -14.59
C ASP A 103 1.64 5.74 -13.32
N ILE A 104 1.81 4.41 -13.26
CA ILE A 104 1.48 3.62 -12.08
C ILE A 104 2.34 4.06 -10.90
N PHE A 105 3.66 4.15 -11.05
CA PHE A 105 4.54 4.50 -9.94
C PHE A 105 4.39 5.96 -9.50
N ASP A 106 4.17 6.90 -10.42
CA ASP A 106 3.87 8.30 -10.08
C ASP A 106 2.62 8.39 -9.19
N HIS A 107 1.57 7.65 -9.56
CA HIS A 107 0.36 7.57 -8.75
C HIS A 107 0.61 6.92 -7.38
N VAL A 108 1.32 5.78 -7.34
CA VAL A 108 1.66 5.10 -6.08
C VAL A 108 2.44 6.01 -5.13
N LEU A 109 3.45 6.72 -5.64
CA LEU A 109 4.28 7.63 -4.86
C LEU A 109 3.47 8.84 -4.36
N ALA A 110 2.53 9.34 -5.14
CA ALA A 110 1.65 10.43 -4.72
C ALA A 110 0.69 10.02 -3.60
N VAL A 111 0.13 8.80 -3.67
CA VAL A 111 -0.91 8.37 -2.71
C VAL A 111 -0.38 7.72 -1.44
N ILE A 112 0.85 7.22 -1.41
CA ILE A 112 1.40 6.49 -0.25
C ILE A 112 1.31 7.27 1.08
N PRO A 113 1.50 8.62 1.15
CA PRO A 113 1.37 9.36 2.40
C PRO A 113 -0.07 9.40 2.94
N GLU A 114 -1.08 9.23 2.09
CA GLU A 114 -2.48 9.19 2.52
C GLU A 114 -2.78 7.99 3.43
N PHE A 115 -1.96 6.95 3.35
CA PHE A 115 -2.03 5.76 4.20
C PHE A 115 -1.19 5.89 5.47
N GLY A 116 -0.58 7.05 5.73
CA GLY A 116 0.38 7.23 6.82
C GLY A 116 1.66 6.40 6.63
N LEU A 117 1.96 6.03 5.39
CA LEU A 117 3.17 5.32 4.99
C LEU A 117 4.16 6.31 4.37
N ARG A 118 5.44 5.95 4.34
CA ARG A 118 6.50 6.76 3.75
C ARG A 118 7.40 5.88 2.91
N VAL A 119 7.86 6.44 1.80
CA VAL A 119 8.88 5.81 0.95
C VAL A 119 10.21 5.89 1.67
N PHE A 120 10.92 4.78 1.72
CA PHE A 120 12.29 4.78 2.20
C PHE A 120 13.20 5.48 1.18
N GLN A 121 14.04 6.38 1.66
CA GLN A 121 15.08 7.04 0.86
C GLN A 121 16.39 6.96 1.63
N THR A 122 17.46 6.55 0.95
CA THR A 122 18.80 6.63 1.53
C THR A 122 19.19 8.10 1.64
N PRO A 123 19.64 8.59 2.82
CA PRO A 123 20.12 9.96 2.96
C PRO A 123 21.22 10.27 1.96
N THR A 124 21.16 11.44 1.36
CA THR A 124 22.19 11.95 0.46
C THR A 124 23.16 12.88 1.22
N GLY A 125 24.27 13.26 0.57
CA GLY A 125 25.21 14.22 1.16
C GLY A 125 24.56 15.55 1.55
N ASP A 126 23.60 16.02 0.75
CA ASP A 126 22.87 17.27 0.99
C ASP A 126 21.98 17.18 2.24
N ASP A 127 21.40 16.00 2.51
CA ASP A 127 20.59 15.78 3.71
C ASP A 127 21.46 15.86 4.98
N LEU A 128 22.67 15.30 4.92
CA LEU A 128 23.63 15.36 6.02
C LEU A 128 24.14 16.78 6.26
N GLN A 129 24.42 17.54 5.19
CA GLN A 129 24.81 18.94 5.31
C GLN A 129 23.72 19.78 6.01
N LYS A 130 22.44 19.61 5.65
CA LYS A 130 21.32 20.34 6.29
C LYS A 130 21.19 20.04 7.79
N VAL A 131 21.53 18.83 8.22
CA VAL A 131 21.53 18.46 9.65
C VAL A 131 22.70 19.10 10.39
N LEU A 132 23.90 19.10 9.80
CA LEU A 132 25.09 19.70 10.40
C LEU A 132 24.99 21.22 10.53
N VAL A 133 24.44 21.91 9.52
CA VAL A 133 24.23 23.36 9.56
C VAL A 133 23.23 23.74 10.68
N ARG A 134 22.15 22.96 10.86
CA ARG A 134 21.18 23.19 11.95
C ARG A 134 21.72 22.95 13.36
N GLN A 135 22.86 22.30 13.53
CA GLN A 135 23.52 22.15 14.85
C GLN A 135 24.49 23.29 15.16
N ALA A 136 24.88 24.07 14.15
CA ALA A 136 25.81 25.19 14.30
C ALA A 136 25.10 26.54 14.57
N ASP A 137 23.79 26.60 14.34
CA ASP A 137 22.89 27.72 14.66
C ASP A 137 22.14 27.49 15.98
#